data_AF-A0A9X9A289-F1
#
_entry.id   AF-A0A9X9A289-F1
#
_cell.length_a   1.000
_cell.length_b   1.000
_cell.length_c   1.000
_cell.angle_alpha   90.00
_cell.angle_beta   90.00
_cell.angle_gamma   90.00
#
_symmetry.space_group_name_H-M   'P 1'
#
loop_
_entity.id
_entity.type
_entity.pdbx_description
1 polymer ?
#
loop_
_entity_poly.entity_id
_entity_poly.type
_entity_poly.pdbx_seq_one_letter_code
_entity_poly.pdbx_strand_id
1 'polypeptide(L)' 'MSEIISALDLLHPKQIRFHESYEHKRLEQICRVMESEGVLRNPPLVSELSDGNYLLLDGAHRMKAMMALGCKRVA' A
#
# COMPACT_ATOMS: atom_id res chain seq x y z
N MET A 1 -9.38 -8.33 18.71
CA MET A 1 -8.18 -7.45 18.63
C MET A 1 -6.97 -8.21 18.11
N SER A 2 -6.73 -9.45 18.56
CA SER A 2 -5.71 -10.35 17.98
C SER A 2 -5.87 -10.55 16.47
N GLU A 3 -7.10 -10.78 16.00
CA GLU A 3 -7.39 -11.04 14.58
C GLU A 3 -6.96 -9.92 13.62
N ILE A 4 -7.12 -8.65 14.04
CA ILE A 4 -6.71 -7.50 13.22
C ILE A 4 -5.19 -7.46 13.07
N ILE A 5 -4.46 -7.71 14.16
CA ILE A 5 -3.00 -7.73 14.13
C ILE A 5 -2.51 -8.92 13.29
N SER A 6 -3.17 -10.06 13.39
CA SER A 6 -2.86 -11.24 12.57
C SER A 6 -3.15 -11.05 11.08
N ALA A 7 -3.99 -10.08 10.71
CA ALA A 7 -4.29 -9.74 9.32
C ALA A 7 -3.30 -8.72 8.71
N LEU A 8 -2.39 -8.14 9.50
CA LEU A 8 -1.33 -7.28 8.99
C LEU A 8 -0.17 -8.12 8.46
N ASP A 9 0.25 -7.86 7.23
CA ASP A 9 1.33 -8.58 6.58
C ASP A 9 2.19 -7.65 5.70
N LEU A 10 3.40 -8.10 5.37
CA LEU A 10 4.33 -7.41 4.47
C LEU A 10 4.44 -8.16 3.14
N LEU A 11 3.75 -7.64 2.13
CA LEU A 11 3.64 -8.24 0.80
C LEU A 11 4.72 -7.73 -0.16
N HIS A 12 4.99 -8.50 -1.21
CA HIS A 12 5.83 -8.01 -2.30
C HIS A 12 5.01 -7.09 -3.23
N PRO A 13 5.51 -5.92 -3.66
CA PRO A 13 4.76 -4.98 -4.51
C PRO A 13 4.15 -5.61 -5.77
N LYS A 14 4.84 -6.61 -6.35
CA LYS A 14 4.38 -7.34 -7.55
C LYS A 14 3.11 -8.18 -7.34
N GLN A 15 2.75 -8.49 -6.09
CA GLN A 15 1.53 -9.23 -5.77
C GLN A 15 0.29 -8.33 -5.74
N ILE A 16 0.46 -7.00 -5.77
CA ILE A 16 -0.63 -6.05 -5.63
C ILE A 16 -1.22 -5.69 -7.00
N ARG A 17 -2.54 -5.83 -7.13
CA ARG A 17 -3.33 -5.44 -8.31
C ARG A 17 -4.12 -4.18 -8.00
N PHE A 18 -4.06 -3.21 -8.90
CA PHE A 18 -4.80 -1.95 -8.80
C PHE A 18 -6.00 -2.00 -9.74
N HIS A 19 -7.16 -1.61 -9.24
CA HIS A 19 -8.36 -1.43 -10.06
C HIS A 19 -8.67 0.04 -10.37
N GLU A 20 -8.00 0.97 -9.67
CA GLU A 20 -8.17 2.40 -9.86
C GLU A 20 -6.91 3.06 -10.43
N SER A 21 -7.12 4.11 -11.20
CA SER A 21 -6.08 5.05 -11.60
C SER A 21 -5.66 5.90 -10.40
N TYR A 22 -4.41 6.37 -10.39
CA TYR A 22 -3.92 7.30 -9.38
C TYR A 22 -3.74 8.70 -9.96
N GLU A 23 -3.77 9.70 -9.09
CA GLU A 23 -3.53 11.10 -9.43
C GLU A 23 -2.10 11.49 -9.04
N HIS A 24 -1.34 12.05 -9.98
CA HIS A 24 0.09 12.34 -9.80
C HIS A 24 0.36 13.35 -8.69
N LYS A 25 -0.41 14.46 -8.63
CA LYS A 25 -0.24 15.49 -7.60
C LYS A 25 -0.43 14.93 -6.18
N ARG A 26 -1.46 14.10 -6.01
CA ARG A 26 -1.75 13.45 -4.73
C ARG A 26 -0.69 12.44 -4.34
N LEU A 27 -0.14 11.71 -5.32
CA LEU A 27 1.00 10.82 -5.10
C LEU A 27 2.22 11.58 -4.56
N GLU A 28 2.62 12.69 -5.21
CA GLU A 28 3.76 13.49 -4.77
C GLU A 28 3.60 14.02 -3.35
N GLN A 29 2.40 14.51 -3.01
CA GLN A 29 2.10 14.99 -1.66
C GLN A 29 2.28 13.88 -0.62
N ILE A 30 1.78 12.67 -0.91
CA ILE A 30 1.88 11.54 0.00
C ILE A 30 3.32 11.06 0.14
N CYS A 31 4.10 11.03 -0.95
CA CYS A 31 5.54 10.72 -0.87
C CYS A 31 6.26 11.67 0.08
N ARG A 32 6.06 12.99 -0.07
CA ARG A 32 6.69 14.00 0.79
C ARG A 32 6.31 13.83 2.26
N VAL A 33 5.03 13.60 2.55
CA VAL A 33 4.57 13.37 3.93
C VAL A 33 5.21 12.10 4.50
N MET A 34 5.18 10.99 3.78
CA MET A 34 5.77 9.73 4.22
C MET A 34 7.28 9.83 4.47
N GLU A 35 8.02 10.49 3.58
CA GLU A 35 9.46 10.74 3.76
C GLU A 35 9.73 11.61 4.99
N SER A 36 8.93 12.66 5.20
CA SER A 36 9.11 13.59 6.32
C SER A 36 8.79 12.97 7.68
N GLU A 37 7.77 12.10 7.75
CA GLU A 37 7.34 11.47 9.00
C GLU A 37 8.05 10.14 9.25
N GLY A 38 8.57 9.49 8.20
CA GLY A 38 9.19 8.17 8.28
C GLY A 38 8.22 7.04 8.63
N VAL A 39 6.91 7.29 8.60
CA VAL A 39 5.88 6.33 9.01
C VAL A 39 4.71 6.25 8.03
N LEU A 40 4.17 5.04 7.86
CA LEU A 40 2.88 4.80 7.23
C LEU A 40 1.82 4.72 8.33
N ARG A 41 0.98 5.74 8.46
CA ARG A 41 -0.01 5.81 9.55
C ARG A 41 -1.12 4.77 9.43
N ASN A 42 -1.57 4.53 8.20
CA ASN A 42 -2.70 3.66 7.91
C ASN A 42 -2.29 2.69 6.80
N PRO A 43 -2.23 1.37 7.06
CA PRO A 43 -2.01 0.36 6.03
C PRO A 43 -3.08 0.44 4.93
N PRO A 44 -2.72 0.27 3.65
CA PRO A 44 -3.65 -0.03 2.57
C PRO A 44 -4.46 -1.30 2.85
N LEU A 45 -5.69 -1.35 2.35
CA LEU A 45 -6.56 -2.51 2.51
C LEU A 45 -6.62 -3.31 1.22
N VAL A 46 -6.51 -4.63 1.34
CA VAL A 46 -6.50 -5.55 0.21
C VAL A 46 -7.47 -6.71 0.44
N SER A 47 -7.90 -7.33 -0.65
CA SER A 47 -8.53 -8.65 -0.64
C SER A 47 -7.60 -9.64 -1.34
N GLU A 48 -7.41 -10.81 -0.75
CA GLU A 48 -6.73 -11.92 -1.42
C GLU A 48 -7.52 -12.39 -2.64
N LEU A 49 -6.81 -12.74 -3.71
CA LEU A 49 -7.33 -13.36 -4.93
C LEU A 49 -6.93 -14.84 -4.96
N SER A 50 -7.65 -15.64 -5.75
CA SER A 50 -7.44 -17.09 -5.83
C SER A 50 -6.06 -17.52 -6.36
N ASP A 51 -5.29 -16.60 -6.93
CA ASP A 51 -3.97 -16.84 -7.53
C ASP A 51 -2.80 -16.39 -6.62
N GLY A 52 -3.06 -16.07 -5.36
CA GLY A 52 -2.06 -15.59 -4.39
C GLY A 52 -1.61 -14.14 -4.61
N ASN A 53 -2.28 -13.41 -5.50
CA ASN A 53 -2.18 -11.96 -5.60
C ASN A 53 -3.25 -11.30 -4.70
N TYR A 54 -3.15 -9.99 -4.57
CA TYR A 54 -4.04 -9.19 -3.74
C TYR A 54 -4.62 -8.05 -4.55
N LEU A 55 -5.94 -7.87 -4.50
CA LEU A 55 -6.63 -6.72 -5.05
C LEU A 55 -6.62 -5.59 -4.03
N LEU A 56 -6.07 -4.45 -4.42
CA LEU A 56 -6.12 -3.25 -3.60
C LEU A 56 -7.55 -2.70 -3.55
N LEU A 57 -8.09 -2.53 -2.35
CA LEU A 57 -9.43 -1.99 -2.11
C LEU A 57 -9.39 -0.51 -1.70
N ASP A 58 -8.42 -0.15 -0.85
CA ASP A 58 -8.19 1.23 -0.40
C ASP A 58 -6.69 1.51 -0.26
N GLY A 59 -6.31 2.78 -0.44
CA GLY A 59 -4.94 3.23 -0.25
C GLY A 59 -4.07 3.19 -1.50
N ALA A 60 -4.66 3.30 -2.70
CA ALA A 60 -3.95 3.38 -3.98
C ALA A 60 -2.74 4.32 -3.94
N HIS A 61 -2.92 5.56 -3.49
CA HIS A 61 -1.81 6.53 -3.44
C HIS A 61 -0.76 6.19 -2.37
N ARG A 62 -1.15 5.57 -1.24
CA ARG A 62 -0.20 5.13 -0.19
C ARG A 62 0.66 3.98 -0.69
N MET A 63 0.02 2.99 -1.31
CA MET A 63 0.70 1.86 -1.94
C MET A 63 1.65 2.34 -3.06
N LYS A 64 1.18 3.25 -3.93
CA LYS A 64 2.03 3.85 -4.98
C LYS A 64 3.16 4.68 -4.41
N ALA A 65 2.96 5.43 -3.33
CA ALA A 65 4.00 6.21 -2.69
C ALA A 65 5.10 5.29 -2.15
N MET A 66 4.76 4.24 -1.41
CA MET A 66 5.72 3.25 -0.95
C MET A 66 6.52 2.61 -2.09
N MET A 67 5.84 2.27 -3.20
CA MET A 67 6.52 1.76 -4.40
C MET A 67 7.46 2.81 -5.02
N ALA A 68 7.04 4.08 -5.12
CA ALA A 68 7.82 5.17 -5.68
C ALA A 68 9.04 5.53 -4.81
N LEU A 69 8.91 5.41 -3.49
CA LEU A 69 9.99 5.58 -2.51
C LEU A 69 10.95 4.39 -2.45
N GLY A 70 10.72 3.35 -3.26
CA GLY A 70 11.63 2.20 -3.38
C GLY A 70 11.47 1.16 -2.26
N CYS A 71 10.34 1.13 -1.55
CA CYS A 71 10.07 0.09 -0.56
C CYS A 71 10.03 -1.29 -1.23
N LYS A 72 10.88 -2.21 -0.75
CA LYS A 72 10.97 -3.59 -1.26
C LYS A 72 9.78 -4.46 -0.87
N ARG A 73 9.09 -4.08 0.21
CA ARG A 73 7.89 -4.69 0.75
C ARG A 73 6.88 -3.61 1.08
N VAL A 74 5.61 -3.98 1.04
CA VAL A 74 4.48 -3.09 1.32
C VAL A 74 3.64 -3.68 2.43
N ALA A 75 3.36 -2.87 3.45
CA ALA A 75 2.37 -3.16 4.49
C ALA A 75 0.99 -2.69 4.05
#